data_AF-A0A6A4X3U8-F1
#
_entry.id   AF-A0A6A4X3U8-F1
#
_cell.length_a   1.000
_cell.length_b   1.000
_cell.length_c   1.000
_cell.angle_alpha   90.00
_cell.angle_beta   90.00
_cell.angle_gamma   90.00
#
_symmetry.space_group_name_H-M   'P 1'
#
loop_
_entity.id
_entity.type
_entity.pdbx_description
1 polymer ?
#
loop_
_entity_poly.entity_id
_entity_poly.type
_entity_poly.pdbx_seq_one_letter_code
_entity_poly.pdbx_strand_id
1 'polypeptide(L)'
;MTSRFSASSYNWTSQWDYDPSYKTDLEDNLQEQFYQADIENFTTVLQAMKTVDGSEIADVFTPSRDEILQAGVRPEEFITSCSFDGEACDYTDFHQWQNGVYGNCFTFNSVFYNASEDFVDLSGRERMKHVKVTTHYGARYGLRLMLSPDLEEYIPAVTPGHGVRVSVHHPRTVPFPEDTGLNVPINSRTSIRVTMNDIARVKEPHGNCTSDDEWNKNYVGAYTSEGCVNVCLEKRIRDRCHCIRMLNTILTNGDDDDMVRCNPTNSTQGEIRFTKMVV
;
A
#
# COMPACT_ATOMS: atom_id res chain seq x y z
N MET A 1 21.19 50.01 26.08
CA MET A 1 21.17 50.25 24.63
C MET A 1 20.00 49.47 24.05
N THR A 2 18.91 50.16 23.75
CA THR A 2 17.67 49.61 23.19
C THR A 2 17.73 49.67 21.67
N SER A 3 17.75 48.54 20.97
CA SER A 3 17.53 48.50 19.52
C SER A 3 16.10 48.07 19.23
N ARG A 4 15.37 48.96 18.56
CA ARG A 4 13.97 48.85 18.14
C ARG A 4 13.84 47.82 17.01
N PHE A 5 12.86 46.92 17.11
CA PHE A 5 12.35 46.17 15.97
C PHE A 5 11.29 47.02 15.26
N SER A 6 11.46 47.23 13.95
CA SER A 6 10.42 47.82 13.09
C SER A 6 9.64 46.67 12.45
N ALA A 7 8.34 46.60 12.69
CA ALA A 7 7.44 45.66 12.01
C ALA A 7 6.91 46.32 10.73
N SER A 8 7.21 45.75 9.57
CA SER A 8 6.52 46.06 8.32
C SER A 8 5.27 45.19 8.22
N SER A 9 4.10 45.83 8.23
CA SER A 9 2.82 45.19 7.97
C SER A 9 2.68 44.87 6.48
N TYR A 10 2.67 43.58 6.13
CA TYR A 10 2.21 43.14 4.80
C TYR A 10 0.73 42.77 4.90
N ASN A 11 -0.10 43.52 4.18
CA ASN A 11 -1.53 43.24 4.01
C ASN A 11 -1.70 42.10 3.00
N TRP A 12 -2.14 40.93 3.45
CA TRP A 12 -2.54 39.84 2.56
C TRP A 12 -4.01 40.01 2.18
N THR A 13 -4.27 40.62 1.03
CA THR A 13 -5.50 40.37 0.28
C THR A 13 -5.15 39.42 -0.85
N SER A 14 -5.22 38.11 -0.60
CA SER A 14 -5.10 37.10 -1.67
C SER A 14 -6.45 37.00 -2.40
N GLN A 15 -6.58 37.78 -3.47
CA GLN A 15 -7.50 37.46 -4.54
C GLN A 15 -6.93 36.22 -5.24
N TRP A 16 -7.65 35.11 -5.18
CA TRP A 16 -7.28 33.89 -5.90
C TRP A 16 -7.46 34.17 -7.39
N ASP A 17 -6.37 34.49 -8.09
CA ASP A 17 -6.35 34.49 -9.55
C ASP A 17 -6.39 33.03 -10.00
N TYR A 18 -7.58 32.60 -10.42
CA TYR A 18 -7.79 31.34 -11.12
C TYR A 18 -7.07 31.42 -12.47
N ASP A 19 -5.98 30.66 -12.63
CA ASP A 19 -5.29 30.49 -13.91
C ASP A 19 -6.04 29.44 -14.76
N PRO A 20 -6.68 29.84 -15.88
CA PRO A 20 -7.41 28.91 -16.74
C PRO A 20 -6.51 27.88 -17.43
N SER A 21 -5.19 28.11 -17.51
CA SER A 21 -4.28 27.19 -18.21
C SER A 21 -4.13 25.84 -17.50
N TYR A 22 -4.27 25.83 -16.17
CA TYR A 22 -4.18 24.61 -15.37
C TYR A 22 -5.32 23.63 -15.65
N LYS A 23 -6.47 24.15 -16.10
CA LYS A 23 -7.62 23.33 -16.48
C LYS A 23 -7.44 22.71 -17.87
N THR A 24 -6.88 23.47 -18.82
CA THR A 24 -6.54 22.94 -20.15
C THR A 24 -5.42 21.90 -20.07
N ASP A 25 -4.41 22.09 -19.23
CA ASP A 25 -3.33 21.10 -19.07
C ASP A 25 -3.81 19.81 -18.38
N LEU A 26 -4.78 19.89 -17.45
CA LEU A 26 -5.42 18.69 -16.87
C LEU A 26 -6.33 18.00 -17.88
N GLU A 27 -7.15 18.75 -18.62
CA GLU A 27 -8.06 18.20 -19.62
C GLU A 27 -7.28 17.56 -20.78
N ASP A 28 -6.19 18.18 -21.25
CA ASP A 28 -5.34 17.65 -22.32
C ASP A 28 -4.53 16.43 -21.86
N ASN A 29 -4.00 16.40 -20.62
CA ASN A 29 -3.31 15.23 -20.07
C ASN A 29 -4.27 14.05 -19.83
N LEU A 30 -5.49 14.32 -19.35
CA LEU A 30 -6.53 13.30 -19.24
C LEU A 30 -6.95 12.82 -20.64
N GLN A 31 -7.01 13.69 -21.64
CA GLN A 31 -7.43 13.30 -22.97
C GLN A 31 -6.37 12.46 -23.71
N GLU A 32 -5.08 12.70 -23.49
CA GLU A 32 -4.00 11.87 -24.04
C GLU A 32 -3.81 10.54 -23.29
N GLN A 33 -3.87 10.52 -21.95
CA GLN A 33 -3.72 9.28 -21.17
C GLN A 33 -4.89 8.30 -21.38
N PHE A 34 -6.10 8.81 -21.63
CA PHE A 34 -7.27 7.97 -21.88
C PHE A 34 -7.43 7.56 -23.36
N TYR A 35 -6.68 8.14 -24.30
CA TYR A 35 -6.76 7.79 -25.73
C TYR A 35 -6.14 6.41 -26.04
N GLN A 36 -5.31 5.85 -25.14
CA GLN A 36 -4.75 4.51 -25.31
C GLN A 36 -5.64 3.38 -24.79
N ALA A 37 -6.62 3.70 -23.93
CA ALA A 37 -7.63 2.74 -23.53
C ALA A 37 -8.79 2.82 -24.51
N ASP A 38 -9.14 1.72 -25.18
CA ASP A 38 -10.27 1.65 -26.10
C ASP A 38 -11.49 2.40 -25.52
N ILE A 39 -11.90 3.50 -26.16
CA ILE A 39 -13.04 4.34 -25.74
C ILE A 39 -14.34 3.51 -25.68
N GLU A 40 -14.41 2.39 -26.40
CA GLU A 40 -15.48 1.38 -26.31
C GLU A 40 -15.52 0.62 -24.97
N ASN A 41 -14.35 0.35 -24.37
CA ASN A 41 -14.26 -0.27 -23.04
C ASN A 41 -14.68 0.71 -21.95
N PHE A 42 -14.31 2.00 -22.05
CA PHE A 42 -14.56 2.94 -20.97
C PHE A 42 -16.05 3.18 -20.70
N THR A 43 -16.87 3.31 -21.74
CA THR A 43 -18.33 3.47 -21.59
C THR A 43 -18.97 2.22 -20.98
N THR A 44 -18.52 1.04 -21.40
CA THR A 44 -18.97 -0.26 -20.86
C THR A 44 -18.58 -0.42 -19.39
N VAL A 45 -17.36 0.01 -19.04
CA VAL A 45 -16.85 0.02 -17.67
C VAL A 45 -17.67 0.97 -16.80
N LEU A 46 -17.95 2.20 -17.25
CA LEU A 46 -18.81 3.16 -16.54
C LEU A 46 -20.22 2.62 -16.32
N GLN A 47 -20.79 1.88 -17.27
CA GLN A 47 -22.09 1.26 -17.14
C GLN A 47 -22.09 0.03 -16.22
N ALA A 48 -20.95 -0.64 -16.07
CA ALA A 48 -20.77 -1.79 -15.18
C ALA A 48 -20.49 -1.38 -13.73
N MET A 49 -20.11 -0.12 -13.48
CA MET A 49 -19.81 0.39 -12.15
C MET A 49 -20.99 0.32 -11.20
N LYS A 50 -20.75 -0.24 -10.01
CA LYS A 50 -21.75 -0.31 -8.93
C LYS A 50 -21.44 0.68 -7.80
N THR A 51 -20.18 1.09 -7.67
CA THR A 51 -19.71 2.03 -6.67
C THR A 51 -19.91 3.48 -7.11
N VAL A 52 -20.37 4.30 -6.18
CA VAL A 52 -20.65 5.74 -6.40
C VAL A 52 -19.35 6.55 -6.51
N ASP A 53 -18.27 6.07 -5.91
CA ASP A 53 -16.96 6.73 -5.92
C ASP A 53 -16.09 6.34 -7.12
N GLY A 54 -16.57 5.46 -8.00
CA GLY A 54 -15.83 5.01 -9.18
C GLY A 54 -14.56 4.22 -8.83
N SER A 55 -14.43 3.72 -7.60
CA SER A 55 -13.27 2.90 -7.19
C SER A 55 -13.08 1.65 -8.07
N GLU A 56 -14.14 1.21 -8.73
CA GLU A 56 -14.16 0.15 -9.75
C GLU A 56 -13.40 0.50 -11.04
N ILE A 57 -13.20 1.78 -11.37
CA ILE A 57 -12.34 2.21 -12.48
C ILE A 57 -10.94 1.69 -12.27
N ALA A 58 -10.43 1.84 -11.04
CA ALA A 58 -9.05 1.49 -10.74
C ALA A 58 -8.78 0.01 -11.07
N ASP A 59 -9.76 -0.87 -10.87
CA ASP A 59 -9.62 -2.31 -11.10
C ASP A 59 -9.42 -2.69 -12.57
N VAL A 60 -9.92 -1.88 -13.51
CA VAL A 60 -9.75 -2.10 -14.95
C VAL A 60 -8.38 -1.63 -15.42
N PHE A 61 -7.93 -0.51 -14.88
CA PHE A 61 -6.70 0.16 -15.30
C PHE A 61 -5.49 -0.23 -14.46
N THR A 62 -5.69 -1.00 -13.39
CA THR A 62 -4.60 -1.44 -12.53
C THR A 62 -3.66 -2.35 -13.32
N PRO A 63 -2.35 -2.05 -13.36
CA PRO A 63 -1.41 -2.87 -14.09
C PRO A 63 -1.22 -4.27 -13.49
N SER A 64 -0.80 -5.19 -14.36
CA SER A 64 -0.37 -6.55 -14.01
C SER A 64 0.91 -6.55 -13.17
N ARG A 65 1.25 -7.71 -12.59
CA ARG A 65 2.48 -7.90 -11.81
C ARG A 65 3.72 -7.46 -12.60
N ASP A 66 3.83 -7.93 -13.84
CA ASP A 66 4.97 -7.65 -14.72
C ASP A 66 5.06 -6.18 -15.12
N GLU A 67 3.93 -5.53 -15.37
CA GLU A 67 3.89 -4.10 -15.65
C GLU A 67 4.33 -3.29 -14.43
N ILE A 68 3.89 -3.65 -13.22
CA ILE A 68 4.35 -3.01 -11.97
C ILE A 68 5.84 -3.28 -11.74
N LEU A 69 6.36 -4.46 -12.12
CA LEU A 69 7.79 -4.77 -12.00
C LEU A 69 8.64 -3.90 -12.93
N GLN A 70 8.14 -3.62 -14.14
CA GLN A 70 8.89 -2.90 -15.17
C GLN A 70 8.76 -1.37 -15.07
N ALA A 71 7.55 -0.88 -14.77
CA ALA A 71 7.21 0.53 -14.82
C ALA A 71 6.88 1.14 -13.44
N GLY A 72 6.83 0.31 -12.38
CA GLY A 72 6.62 0.82 -11.04
C GLY A 72 7.87 1.49 -10.46
N VAL A 73 7.64 2.46 -9.57
CA VAL A 73 8.67 3.17 -8.80
C VAL A 73 9.78 2.23 -8.32
N ARG A 74 11.03 2.64 -8.56
CA ARG A 74 12.23 1.90 -8.14
C ARG A 74 12.68 2.27 -6.72
N PRO A 75 13.18 1.31 -5.93
CA PRO A 75 13.60 1.56 -4.55
C PRO A 75 14.72 2.61 -4.45
N GLU A 76 15.69 2.59 -5.36
CA GLU A 76 16.83 3.51 -5.36
C GLU A 76 16.47 4.96 -5.68
N GLU A 77 15.37 5.19 -6.42
CA GLU A 77 14.86 6.52 -6.74
C GLU A 77 13.94 7.04 -5.65
N PHE A 78 13.11 6.15 -5.10
CA PHE A 78 12.15 6.50 -4.08
C PHE A 78 12.79 6.77 -2.72
N ILE A 79 13.72 5.93 -2.28
CA ILE A 79 14.33 5.98 -0.94
C ILE A 79 15.70 6.67 -1.03
N THR A 80 15.67 8.00 -1.09
CA THR A 80 16.88 8.82 -1.28
C THR A 80 17.80 8.90 -0.05
N SER A 81 17.25 8.73 1.16
CA SER A 81 18.04 8.71 2.39
C SER A 81 17.35 7.87 3.47
N CYS A 82 18.13 7.06 4.18
CA CYS A 82 17.65 6.25 5.29
C CYS A 82 18.63 6.31 6.48
N SER A 83 18.08 6.41 7.68
CA SER A 83 18.82 6.09 8.90
C SER A 83 17.91 5.43 9.94
N PHE A 84 18.47 4.51 10.71
CA PHE A 84 17.78 3.82 11.79
C PHE A 84 18.72 3.68 12.98
N ASP A 85 18.27 4.07 14.16
CA ASP A 85 19.09 4.06 15.38
C ASP A 85 20.42 4.85 15.29
N GLY A 86 20.45 5.86 14.42
CA GLY A 86 21.64 6.66 14.16
C GLY A 86 22.62 6.05 13.14
N GLU A 87 22.38 4.82 12.70
CA GLU A 87 23.14 4.15 11.66
C GLU A 87 22.55 4.43 10.28
N ALA A 88 23.42 4.55 9.28
CA ALA A 88 23.00 4.69 7.89
C ALA A 88 22.38 3.38 7.39
N CYS A 89 21.28 3.52 6.65
CA CYS A 89 20.68 2.44 5.86
C CYS A 89 20.45 2.95 4.44
N ASP A 90 20.11 2.04 3.53
CA ASP A 90 19.74 2.39 2.17
C ASP A 90 18.52 1.58 1.70
N TYR A 91 18.20 1.71 0.42
CA TYR A 91 17.05 1.04 -0.19
C TYR A 91 17.17 -0.50 -0.19
N THR A 92 18.37 -1.06 -0.03
CA THR A 92 18.59 -2.52 0.04
C THR A 92 18.16 -3.12 1.37
N ASP A 93 18.00 -2.30 2.42
CA ASP A 93 17.43 -2.70 3.71
C ASP A 93 15.90 -2.87 3.66
N PHE A 94 15.28 -2.64 2.51
CA PHE A 94 13.84 -2.73 2.32
C PHE A 94 13.48 -3.95 1.47
N HIS A 95 12.49 -4.70 1.94
CA HIS A 95 11.87 -5.74 1.13
C HIS A 95 10.88 -5.10 0.17
N GLN A 96 11.14 -5.23 -1.13
CA GLN A 96 10.20 -4.85 -2.18
C GLN A 96 9.13 -5.94 -2.35
N TRP A 97 7.87 -5.53 -2.37
CA TRP A 97 6.73 -6.37 -2.70
C TRP A 97 5.70 -5.54 -3.46
N GLN A 98 4.76 -6.19 -4.14
CA GLN A 98 3.79 -5.48 -4.96
C GLN A 98 2.41 -5.49 -4.32
N ASN A 99 1.79 -4.33 -4.36
CA ASN A 99 0.42 -4.10 -3.94
C ASN A 99 -0.42 -3.71 -5.15
N GLY A 100 -1.62 -4.27 -5.22
CA GLY A 100 -2.49 -4.07 -6.36
C GLY A 100 -3.09 -2.67 -6.47
N VAL A 101 -3.09 -1.86 -5.42
CA VAL A 101 -3.62 -0.49 -5.42
C VAL A 101 -2.49 0.55 -5.49
N TYR A 102 -1.35 0.25 -4.87
CA TYR A 102 -0.26 1.21 -4.68
C TYR A 102 1.03 0.91 -5.49
N GLY A 103 1.08 -0.21 -6.23
CA GLY A 103 2.27 -0.59 -6.99
C GLY A 103 3.39 -1.17 -6.11
N ASN A 104 4.64 -0.79 -6.38
CA ASN A 104 5.80 -1.24 -5.59
C ASN A 104 5.75 -0.66 -4.17
N CYS A 105 5.80 -1.56 -3.19
CA CYS A 105 5.83 -1.25 -1.76
C CYS A 105 7.18 -1.70 -1.16
N PHE A 106 7.68 -0.93 -0.20
CA PHE A 106 8.99 -1.15 0.41
C PHE A 106 8.86 -1.27 1.93
N THR A 107 9.16 -2.44 2.47
CA THR A 107 9.04 -2.71 3.91
C THR A 107 10.42 -2.80 4.57
N PHE A 108 10.74 -1.80 5.39
CA PHE A 108 11.88 -1.85 6.31
C PHE A 108 11.64 -2.93 7.38
N ASN A 109 12.71 -3.62 7.81
CA ASN A 109 12.62 -4.67 8.85
C ASN A 109 11.64 -5.81 8.51
N SER A 110 11.46 -6.11 7.21
CA SER A 110 10.62 -7.21 6.77
C SER A 110 11.22 -8.58 7.09
N VAL A 111 10.37 -9.53 7.45
CA VAL A 111 10.73 -10.96 7.56
C VAL A 111 10.28 -11.77 6.36
N PHE A 112 9.71 -11.14 5.32
CA PHE A 112 9.05 -11.80 4.19
C PHE A 112 9.86 -11.86 2.89
N TYR A 113 11.19 -11.71 2.96
CA TYR A 113 12.07 -11.83 1.78
C TYR A 113 12.10 -13.26 1.22
N ASN A 114 12.51 -13.45 -0.04
CA ASN A 114 12.50 -14.75 -0.71
C ASN A 114 13.11 -15.85 0.17
N ALA A 115 12.29 -16.85 0.52
CA ALA A 115 12.79 -18.07 1.11
C ALA A 115 13.61 -18.81 0.06
N SER A 116 14.79 -19.29 0.44
CA SER A 116 15.49 -20.31 -0.36
C SER A 116 14.53 -21.47 -0.62
N GLU A 117 14.58 -22.03 -1.83
CA GLU A 117 13.66 -23.08 -2.34
C GLU A 117 13.50 -24.29 -1.39
N ASP A 118 14.46 -24.54 -0.51
CA ASP A 118 14.49 -25.71 0.38
C ASP A 118 13.61 -25.61 1.64
N PHE A 119 13.17 -24.41 2.07
CA PHE A 119 12.29 -24.25 3.25
C PHE A 119 11.52 -22.92 3.24
N VAL A 120 10.19 -22.99 3.13
CA VAL A 120 9.30 -21.81 3.22
C VAL A 120 8.84 -21.61 4.66
N ASP A 121 9.53 -20.74 5.41
CA ASP A 121 9.02 -20.25 6.72
C ASP A 121 7.83 -19.31 6.49
N LEU A 122 6.62 -19.88 6.44
CA LEU A 122 5.38 -19.11 6.34
C LEU A 122 5.17 -18.19 7.56
N SER A 123 5.80 -18.49 8.70
CA SER A 123 5.57 -17.76 9.95
C SER A 123 6.44 -16.52 10.12
N GLY A 124 7.57 -16.45 9.40
CA GLY A 124 8.60 -15.42 9.55
C GLY A 124 9.33 -15.45 10.90
N ARG A 125 9.16 -16.50 11.71
CA ARG A 125 9.73 -16.58 13.07
C ARG A 125 11.24 -16.73 13.06
N GLU A 126 11.80 -17.50 12.13
CA GLU A 126 13.25 -17.74 12.11
C GLU A 126 14.04 -16.47 11.78
N ARG A 127 13.39 -15.55 11.06
CA ARG A 127 13.98 -14.30 10.56
C ARG A 127 13.80 -13.14 11.51
N MET A 128 13.00 -13.30 12.58
CA MET A 128 12.89 -12.31 13.65
C MET A 128 14.24 -11.93 14.27
N LYS A 129 15.22 -12.85 14.22
CA LYS A 129 16.59 -12.59 14.70
C LYS A 129 17.32 -11.47 13.92
N HIS A 130 16.88 -11.15 12.71
CA HIS A 130 17.46 -10.10 11.88
C HIS A 130 16.69 -8.77 11.93
N VAL A 131 15.56 -8.72 12.64
CA VAL A 131 14.79 -7.49 12.81
C VAL A 131 15.58 -6.51 13.67
N LYS A 132 15.84 -5.31 13.13
CA LYS A 132 16.56 -4.25 13.84
C LYS A 132 15.67 -3.64 14.93
N VAL A 133 16.24 -3.37 16.10
CA VAL A 133 15.56 -2.75 17.24
C VAL A 133 16.24 -1.42 17.59
N THR A 134 15.47 -0.44 18.04
CA THR A 134 16.01 0.86 18.48
C THR A 134 16.62 0.75 19.86
N THR A 135 17.79 1.32 20.09
CA THR A 135 18.42 1.35 21.43
C THR A 135 17.81 2.40 22.36
N HIS A 136 17.30 3.49 21.79
CA HIS A 136 16.73 4.61 22.54
C HIS A 136 15.43 5.12 21.93
N TYR A 137 14.62 5.79 22.75
CA TYR A 137 13.44 6.50 22.28
C TYR A 137 13.82 7.86 21.67
N GLY A 138 12.96 8.35 20.77
CA GLY A 138 13.07 9.70 20.19
C GLY A 138 13.39 9.70 18.71
N ALA A 139 13.09 10.83 18.05
CA ALA A 139 13.13 10.95 16.60
C ALA A 139 14.52 10.75 15.97
N ARG A 140 15.60 10.86 16.76
CA ARG A 140 16.98 10.63 16.29
C ARG A 140 17.30 9.14 16.13
N TYR A 141 16.70 8.29 16.96
CA TYR A 141 16.96 6.86 17.04
C TYR A 141 15.91 6.03 16.29
N GLY A 142 14.76 6.63 15.95
CA GLY A 142 13.78 6.00 15.09
C GLY A 142 14.22 5.89 13.63
N LEU A 143 13.34 5.31 12.81
CA LEU A 143 13.48 5.29 11.35
C LEU A 143 13.30 6.71 10.81
N ARG A 144 14.26 7.19 10.03
CA ARG A 144 14.19 8.47 9.33
C ARG A 144 14.41 8.24 7.85
N LEU A 145 13.46 8.71 7.05
CA LEU A 145 13.46 8.55 5.61
C LEU A 145 13.37 9.91 4.94
N MET A 146 14.04 10.03 3.80
CA MET A 146 13.74 11.04 2.79
C MET A 146 13.25 10.31 1.55
N LEU A 147 12.00 10.60 1.17
CA LEU A 147 11.30 9.91 0.10
C LEU A 147 11.07 10.87 -1.07
N SER A 148 11.24 10.37 -2.28
CA SER A 148 11.05 11.12 -3.53
C SER A 148 10.01 10.41 -4.40
N PRO A 149 8.70 10.64 -4.18
CA PRO A 149 7.68 10.19 -5.11
C PRO A 149 7.79 10.97 -6.42
N ASP A 150 7.83 10.27 -7.56
CA ASP A 150 7.74 10.92 -8.87
C ASP A 150 6.27 11.22 -9.18
N LEU A 151 5.94 12.50 -9.39
CA LEU A 151 4.58 12.93 -9.67
C LEU A 151 4.16 12.69 -11.12
N GLU A 152 5.12 12.55 -12.04
CA GLU A 152 4.84 12.29 -13.45
C GLU A 152 4.42 10.82 -13.69
N GLU A 153 4.76 9.92 -12.76
CA GLU A 153 4.37 8.51 -12.78
C GLU A 153 2.95 8.25 -12.23
N TYR A 154 2.25 9.27 -11.72
CA TYR A 154 0.90 9.11 -11.20
C TYR A 154 -0.11 8.94 -12.34
N ILE A 155 -0.91 7.89 -12.26
CA ILE A 155 -1.96 7.61 -13.24
C ILE A 155 -3.31 8.03 -12.63
N PRO A 156 -3.94 9.13 -13.09
CA PRO A 156 -5.14 9.69 -12.47
C PRO A 156 -6.31 8.71 -12.33
N ALA A 157 -6.42 7.72 -13.23
CA ALA A 157 -7.50 6.73 -13.23
C ALA A 157 -7.38 5.66 -12.13
N VAL A 158 -6.17 5.40 -11.61
CA VAL A 158 -5.91 4.30 -10.67
C VAL A 158 -5.30 4.75 -9.35
N THR A 159 -4.64 5.91 -9.32
CA THR A 159 -3.94 6.35 -8.11
C THR A 159 -4.88 7.09 -7.16
N PRO A 160 -5.11 6.60 -5.92
CA PRO A 160 -6.13 7.16 -5.02
C PRO A 160 -5.84 8.58 -4.50
N GLY A 161 -4.63 9.11 -4.70
CA GLY A 161 -4.24 10.44 -4.30
C GLY A 161 -2.72 10.63 -4.31
N HIS A 162 -2.26 11.88 -4.18
CA HIS A 162 -0.83 12.22 -4.22
C HIS A 162 -0.20 12.16 -2.81
N GLY A 163 0.96 11.51 -2.69
CA GLY A 163 1.66 11.39 -1.42
C GLY A 163 2.31 10.03 -1.22
N VAL A 164 2.71 9.76 0.02
CA VAL A 164 3.23 8.45 0.40
C VAL A 164 2.25 7.80 1.37
N ARG A 165 1.95 6.53 1.16
CA ARG A 165 1.18 5.74 2.11
C ARG A 165 2.10 4.93 3.01
N VAL A 166 1.94 5.07 4.33
CA VAL A 166 2.79 4.43 5.33
C VAL A 166 1.95 3.56 6.25
N SER A 167 2.26 2.28 6.35
CA SER A 167 1.67 1.38 7.36
C SER A 167 2.75 0.97 8.36
N VAL A 168 2.41 0.99 9.65
CA VAL A 168 3.27 0.50 10.73
C VAL A 168 2.63 -0.77 11.28
N HIS A 169 3.33 -1.88 11.14
CA HIS A 169 2.83 -3.19 11.52
C HIS A 169 3.92 -4.02 12.21
N HIS A 170 3.53 -5.13 12.82
CA HIS A 170 4.49 -6.07 13.41
C HIS A 170 5.29 -6.76 12.30
N PRO A 171 6.60 -7.07 12.48
CA PRO A 171 7.42 -7.62 11.39
C PRO A 171 6.84 -8.90 10.78
N ARG A 172 6.28 -9.79 11.61
CA ARG A 172 5.62 -11.03 11.15
C ARG A 172 4.22 -10.86 10.58
N THR A 173 3.58 -9.68 10.60
CA THR A 173 2.22 -9.53 10.06
C THR A 173 2.29 -9.01 8.64
N VAL A 174 1.45 -9.56 7.75
CA VAL A 174 1.35 -9.07 6.38
C VAL A 174 0.77 -7.65 6.38
N PRO A 175 1.37 -6.69 5.66
CA PRO A 175 0.81 -5.35 5.53
C PRO A 175 -0.41 -5.31 4.60
N PHE A 176 -1.46 -4.63 5.08
CA PHE A 176 -2.63 -4.21 4.30
C PHE A 176 -2.72 -2.68 4.34
N PRO A 177 -1.98 -1.97 3.46
CA PRO A 177 -1.96 -0.52 3.46
C PRO A 177 -3.34 0.07 3.17
N GLU A 178 -4.23 -0.62 2.46
CA GLU A 178 -5.61 -0.21 2.22
C GLU A 178 -6.35 -0.01 3.55
N ASP A 179 -6.19 -0.95 4.50
CA ASP A 179 -6.90 -0.97 5.78
C ASP A 179 -6.23 -0.09 6.85
N THR A 180 -4.89 -0.08 6.90
CA THR A 180 -4.12 0.48 8.03
C THR A 180 -3.19 1.64 7.67
N GLY A 181 -3.11 1.99 6.39
CA GLY A 181 -2.17 3.00 5.89
C GLY A 181 -2.54 4.43 6.29
N LEU A 182 -1.50 5.20 6.62
CA LEU A 182 -1.53 6.63 6.87
C LEU A 182 -1.07 7.38 5.62
N ASN A 183 -1.78 8.44 5.24
CA ASN A 183 -1.36 9.29 4.13
C ASN A 183 -0.38 10.36 4.63
N VAL A 184 0.79 10.43 3.99
CA VAL A 184 1.83 11.41 4.24
C VAL A 184 1.91 12.35 3.04
N PRO A 185 1.69 13.66 3.22
CA PRO A 185 1.74 14.59 2.11
C PRO A 185 3.18 14.80 1.62
N ILE A 186 3.32 15.04 0.31
CA ILE A 186 4.57 15.46 -0.30
C ILE A 186 5.04 16.82 0.24
N ASN A 187 6.32 17.15 0.02
CA ASN A 187 6.90 18.45 0.41
C ASN A 187 6.71 18.80 1.90
N SER A 188 6.58 17.78 2.74
CA SER A 188 6.33 17.93 4.17
C SER A 188 7.30 17.09 4.99
N ARG A 189 7.54 17.53 6.23
CA ARG A 189 8.20 16.70 7.24
C ARG A 189 7.15 16.15 8.20
N THR A 190 6.81 14.88 8.03
CA THR A 190 5.85 14.21 8.91
C THR A 190 6.58 13.39 9.97
N SER A 191 6.18 13.54 11.24
CA SER A 191 6.72 12.76 12.36
C SER A 191 5.65 11.84 12.90
N ILE A 192 5.86 10.52 12.78
CA ILE A 192 4.92 9.49 13.24
C ILE A 192 5.45 8.93 14.55
N ARG A 193 4.68 9.10 15.64
CA ARG A 193 4.99 8.49 16.93
C ARG A 193 4.32 7.12 17.02
N VAL A 194 5.11 6.09 17.24
CA VAL A 194 4.62 4.72 17.45
C VAL A 194 4.54 4.42 18.94
N THR A 195 3.46 3.77 19.38
CA THR A 195 3.29 3.25 20.74
C THR A 195 2.83 1.81 20.65
N MET A 196 3.58 0.89 21.26
CA MET A 196 3.24 -0.53 21.26
C MET A 196 2.32 -0.85 22.43
N ASN A 197 1.15 -1.39 22.12
CA ASN A 197 0.22 -1.93 23.10
C ASN A 197 0.09 -3.43 22.86
N ASP A 198 0.47 -4.24 23.84
CA ASP A 198 0.36 -5.70 23.77
C ASP A 198 -0.81 -6.19 24.63
N ILE A 199 -1.63 -7.07 24.05
CA ILE A 199 -2.85 -7.61 24.68
C ILE A 199 -2.83 -9.12 24.56
N ALA A 200 -2.52 -9.79 25.67
CA ALA A 200 -2.61 -11.24 25.77
C ALA A 200 -4.02 -11.67 26.20
N ARG A 201 -4.69 -12.46 25.35
CA ARG A 201 -5.99 -13.08 25.66
C ARG A 201 -5.80 -14.57 25.98
N VAL A 202 -6.61 -15.09 26.89
CA VAL A 202 -6.62 -16.52 27.23
C VAL A 202 -7.52 -17.26 26.24
N LYS A 203 -7.10 -18.46 25.86
CA LYS A 203 -7.87 -19.39 25.01
C LYS A 203 -9.03 -20.03 25.79
N GLU A 204 -9.67 -21.03 25.17
CA GLU A 204 -10.72 -21.85 25.78
C GLU A 204 -10.30 -22.35 27.18
N PRO A 205 -11.19 -22.29 28.19
CA PRO A 205 -12.63 -21.96 28.13
C PRO A 205 -12.97 -20.46 28.22
N HIS A 206 -11.97 -19.58 28.32
CA HIS A 206 -12.19 -18.16 28.63
C HIS A 206 -12.28 -17.25 27.40
N GLY A 207 -11.93 -17.77 26.22
CA GLY A 207 -12.02 -17.06 24.95
C GLY A 207 -11.85 -17.98 23.76
N ASN A 208 -12.49 -17.64 22.64
CA ASN A 208 -12.34 -18.35 21.38
C ASN A 208 -11.25 -17.66 20.53
N CYS A 209 -9.98 -17.94 20.85
CA CYS A 209 -8.82 -17.35 20.16
C CYS A 209 -8.01 -18.41 19.41
N THR A 210 -7.73 -18.15 18.14
CA THR A 210 -6.80 -18.93 17.31
C THR A 210 -5.35 -18.55 17.63
N SER A 211 -4.42 -19.50 17.55
CA SER A 211 -2.98 -19.21 17.62
C SER A 211 -2.32 -19.13 16.26
N ASP A 212 -1.23 -18.36 16.19
CA ASP A 212 -0.32 -18.32 15.04
C ASP A 212 0.05 -19.73 14.53
N ASP A 213 0.34 -20.70 15.41
CA ASP A 213 0.70 -22.06 14.97
C ASP A 213 -0.40 -22.78 14.17
N GLU A 214 -1.67 -22.41 14.39
CA GLU A 214 -2.80 -22.96 13.64
C GLU A 214 -3.00 -22.21 12.32
N TRP A 215 -2.86 -20.89 12.36
CA TRP A 215 -2.91 -20.01 11.20
C TRP A 215 -1.80 -20.31 10.18
N ASN A 216 -0.55 -20.41 10.66
CA ASN A 216 0.64 -20.61 9.84
C ASN A 216 0.76 -21.98 9.19
N LYS A 217 -0.16 -22.91 9.46
CA LYS A 217 -0.28 -24.16 8.70
C LYS A 217 -0.73 -23.92 7.25
N ASN A 218 -1.51 -22.86 7.04
CA ASN A 218 -2.15 -22.60 5.75
C ASN A 218 -1.83 -21.21 5.18
N TYR A 219 -1.36 -20.28 6.01
CA TYR A 219 -1.27 -18.87 5.65
C TYR A 219 0.04 -18.22 6.08
N VAL A 220 0.47 -17.24 5.30
CA VAL A 220 1.70 -16.46 5.53
C VAL A 220 1.49 -15.43 6.64
N GLY A 221 2.53 -15.22 7.45
CA GLY A 221 2.58 -14.22 8.53
C GLY A 221 1.80 -14.61 9.78
N ALA A 222 2.00 -13.87 10.86
CA ALA A 222 1.24 -14.00 12.10
C ALA A 222 -0.23 -13.67 11.89
N TYR A 223 -1.09 -14.27 12.72
CA TYR A 223 -2.53 -14.07 12.63
C TYR A 223 -2.91 -12.62 12.96
N THR A 224 -3.74 -12.03 12.12
CA THR A 224 -4.44 -10.76 12.40
C THR A 224 -5.90 -10.87 11.96
N SER A 225 -6.78 -10.06 12.54
CA SER A 225 -8.18 -9.98 12.12
C SER A 225 -8.29 -9.58 10.65
N GLU A 226 -7.49 -8.61 10.24
CA GLU A 226 -7.45 -8.05 8.88
C GLU A 226 -6.95 -9.11 7.89
N GLY A 227 -5.90 -9.84 8.25
CA GLY A 227 -5.37 -10.94 7.45
C GLY A 227 -6.37 -12.07 7.29
N CYS A 228 -7.09 -12.43 8.36
CA CYS A 228 -8.13 -13.45 8.31
C CYS A 228 -9.26 -13.09 7.33
N VAL A 229 -9.76 -11.85 7.40
CA VAL A 229 -10.82 -11.36 6.51
C VAL A 229 -10.34 -11.30 5.06
N ASN A 230 -9.18 -10.71 4.80
CA ASN A 230 -8.64 -10.57 3.45
C ASN A 230 -8.37 -11.94 2.81
N VAL A 231 -7.71 -12.87 3.51
CA VAL A 231 -7.44 -14.22 3.01
C VAL A 231 -8.73 -15.01 2.76
N CYS A 232 -9.72 -14.90 3.66
CA CYS A 232 -11.02 -15.55 3.47
C CYS A 232 -11.73 -15.03 2.22
N LEU A 233 -11.71 -13.71 2.02
CA LEU A 233 -12.31 -13.06 0.87
C LEU A 233 -11.62 -13.48 -0.43
N GLU A 234 -10.28 -13.40 -0.49
CA GLU A 234 -9.51 -13.85 -1.66
C GLU A 234 -9.79 -15.31 -2.00
N LYS A 235 -9.85 -16.20 -0.99
CA LYS A 235 -10.17 -17.61 -1.21
C LYS A 235 -11.56 -17.79 -1.81
N ARG A 236 -12.57 -17.10 -1.27
CA ARG A 236 -13.95 -17.17 -1.78
C ARG A 236 -14.06 -16.67 -3.22
N ILE A 237 -13.34 -15.61 -3.55
CA ILE A 237 -13.31 -15.03 -4.90
C ILE A 237 -12.60 -15.99 -5.85
N ARG A 238 -11.43 -16.53 -5.46
CA ARG A 238 -10.69 -17.53 -6.24
C ARG A 238 -11.54 -18.76 -6.54
N ASP A 239 -12.21 -19.32 -5.54
CA ASP A 239 -13.00 -20.55 -5.67
C ASP A 239 -14.23 -20.39 -6.59
N ARG A 240 -14.84 -19.18 -6.63
CA ARG A 240 -16.07 -18.92 -7.38
C ARG A 240 -15.85 -18.28 -8.74
N CYS A 241 -14.90 -17.35 -8.82
CA CYS A 241 -14.71 -16.47 -9.97
C CYS A 241 -13.45 -16.79 -10.77
N HIS A 242 -12.57 -17.67 -10.25
CA HIS A 242 -11.29 -18.04 -10.85
C HIS A 242 -10.40 -16.84 -11.18
N CYS A 243 -10.43 -15.83 -10.30
CA CYS A 243 -9.64 -14.61 -10.38
C CYS A 243 -9.21 -14.16 -8.98
N ILE A 244 -8.27 -13.21 -8.93
CA ILE A 244 -7.84 -12.56 -7.69
C ILE A 244 -8.44 -11.15 -7.57
N ARG A 245 -8.77 -10.73 -6.34
CA ARG A 245 -9.25 -9.37 -6.09
C ARG A 245 -8.09 -8.43 -5.81
N MET A 246 -7.16 -8.84 -4.94
CA MET A 246 -6.01 -8.05 -4.53
C MET A 246 -4.71 -8.74 -4.94
N LEU A 247 -3.83 -7.99 -5.60
CA LEU A 247 -2.42 -8.39 -5.75
C LEU A 247 -1.67 -8.02 -4.47
N ASN A 248 -1.11 -9.02 -3.79
CA ASN A 248 -0.18 -8.83 -2.67
C ASN A 248 0.84 -9.97 -2.70
N THR A 249 2.05 -9.68 -3.19
CA THR A 249 3.05 -10.73 -3.43
C THR A 249 3.63 -11.35 -2.15
N ILE A 250 3.43 -10.72 -0.98
CA ILE A 250 3.75 -11.35 0.31
C ILE A 250 2.76 -12.47 0.64
N LEU A 251 1.46 -12.25 0.39
CA LEU A 251 0.43 -13.25 0.69
C LEU A 251 0.53 -14.49 -0.19
N THR A 252 0.96 -14.29 -1.43
CA THR A 252 0.95 -15.35 -2.44
C THR A 252 2.32 -16.01 -2.58
N ASN A 253 3.33 -15.59 -1.80
CA ASN A 253 4.73 -16.00 -1.95
C ASN A 253 5.26 -15.87 -3.39
N GLY A 254 4.63 -15.03 -4.22
CA GLY A 254 4.95 -14.92 -5.64
C GLY A 254 4.39 -16.03 -6.54
N ASP A 255 3.54 -16.93 -6.05
CA ASP A 255 2.89 -18.01 -6.83
C ASP A 255 1.73 -17.52 -7.73
N ASP A 256 1.43 -16.22 -7.72
CA ASP A 256 0.32 -15.62 -8.48
C ASP A 256 0.67 -15.30 -9.95
N ASP A 257 1.80 -15.78 -10.50
CA ASP A 257 2.25 -15.47 -11.87
C ASP A 257 1.22 -15.88 -12.96
N ASP A 258 0.40 -16.90 -12.69
CA ASP A 258 -0.63 -17.37 -13.62
C ASP A 258 -2.05 -16.84 -13.32
N MET A 259 -2.24 -16.05 -12.25
CA MET A 259 -3.58 -15.65 -11.79
C MET A 259 -4.01 -14.27 -12.31
N VAL A 260 -5.09 -14.27 -13.11
CA VAL A 260 -5.69 -13.06 -13.68
C VAL A 260 -6.56 -12.34 -12.64
N ARG A 261 -6.50 -11.00 -12.60
CA ARG A 261 -7.37 -10.17 -11.75
C ARG A 261 -8.83 -10.25 -12.19
N CYS A 262 -9.74 -10.04 -11.24
CA CYS A 262 -11.17 -10.03 -11.53
C CYS A 262 -11.54 -8.83 -12.41
N ASN A 263 -12.15 -9.11 -13.56
CA ASN A 263 -12.61 -8.10 -14.50
C ASN A 263 -14.04 -7.65 -14.16
N PRO A 264 -14.27 -6.36 -13.86
CA PRO A 264 -15.60 -5.86 -13.49
C PRO A 264 -16.62 -5.93 -14.63
N THR A 265 -16.20 -5.99 -15.90
CA THR A 265 -17.13 -6.17 -17.03
C THR A 265 -17.62 -7.60 -17.18
N ASN A 266 -16.96 -8.57 -16.52
CA ASN A 266 -17.41 -9.94 -16.50
C ASN A 266 -18.49 -10.14 -15.43
N SER A 267 -19.73 -10.38 -15.86
CA SER A 267 -20.91 -10.53 -14.99
C SER A 267 -20.73 -11.52 -13.83
N THR A 268 -19.97 -12.62 -14.02
CA THR A 268 -19.73 -13.62 -12.94
C THR A 268 -18.67 -13.17 -11.94
N GLN A 269 -17.82 -12.21 -12.31
CA GLN A 269 -16.74 -11.66 -11.47
C GLN A 269 -17.20 -10.37 -10.77
N GLY A 270 -17.99 -9.52 -11.44
CA GLY A 270 -18.48 -8.24 -10.93
C GLY A 270 -19.57 -8.34 -9.84
N GLU A 271 -20.20 -9.49 -9.61
CA GLU A 271 -21.17 -9.67 -8.51
C GLU A 271 -20.50 -9.98 -7.16
N ILE A 272 -19.38 -10.70 -7.16
CA ILE A 272 -18.78 -11.25 -5.93
C ILE A 272 -17.80 -10.27 -5.27
N ARG A 273 -17.25 -9.31 -6.03
CA ARG A 273 -16.29 -8.32 -5.54
C ARG A 273 -16.91 -7.19 -4.70
N PHE A 274 -18.17 -6.81 -4.98
CA PHE A 274 -18.82 -5.62 -4.38
C PHE A 274 -20.01 -5.91 -3.49
N THR A 275 -20.42 -7.18 -3.40
CA THR A 275 -21.37 -7.58 -2.36
C THR A 275 -20.62 -7.49 -1.04
N LYS A 276 -21.01 -6.57 -0.15
CA LYS A 276 -20.66 -6.65 1.28
C LYS A 276 -20.94 -8.09 1.70
N MET A 277 -19.90 -8.91 1.83
CA MET A 277 -20.03 -10.18 2.54
C MET A 277 -20.27 -9.75 3.97
N VAL A 278 -21.53 -9.71 4.37
CA VAL A 278 -21.92 -9.65 5.76
C VAL A 278 -21.40 -10.96 6.36
N VAL A 279 -20.24 -10.86 7.02
CA VAL A 279 -19.70 -11.93 7.85
C VAL A 279 -20.55 -12.05 9.09
#